data_AF-A0A9D0NU76-F1
#
_entry.id   AF-A0A9D0NU76-F1
#
_cell.length_a   1.000
_cell.length_b   1.000
_cell.length_c   1.000
_cell.angle_alpha   90.00
_cell.angle_beta   90.00
_cell.angle_gamma   90.00
#
_symmetry.space_group_name_H-M   'P 1'
#
loop_
_entity.id
_entity.type
_entity.pdbx_description
1 polymer ?
#
loop_
_entity_poly.entity_id
_entity_poly.type
_entity_poly.pdbx_seq_one_letter_code
_entity_poly.pdbx_strand_id
1 'polypeptide(L)'
;MRSALRYKTGLSLLFLLLQGIQPGVYAQGLPGTPPPRHNLPPSYNPDTLTNYDQFIASVPRTEAQTASVALASITIALHRAKQSAEQTLCGGRWAPRGDLLRRQGPTLASNPPAATKTAASWRYNALRQASPLACDQISRAEFFMEMSRHLPAWIQIRPAGQLSAYRQGKNILLNPQTVAVR
;
A
#
# COMPACT_ATOMS: atom_id res chain seq x y z
N MET A 1 18.46 3.04 74.07
CA MET A 1 19.85 3.55 74.09
C MET A 1 20.27 3.70 72.63
N ARG A 2 20.14 4.91 72.04
CA ARG A 2 21.19 5.91 71.76
C ARG A 2 22.38 5.40 70.91
N SER A 3 22.61 6.16 69.83
CA SER A 3 23.77 6.26 68.89
C SER A 3 23.33 5.96 67.46
N ALA A 4 22.93 6.91 66.59
CA ALA A 4 23.61 8.08 66.03
C ALA A 4 24.92 7.76 65.31
N LEU A 5 24.97 7.87 63.97
CA LEU A 5 25.97 8.69 63.27
C LEU A 5 25.60 8.97 61.80
N ARG A 6 25.96 10.18 61.38
CA ARG A 6 25.75 10.84 60.08
C ARG A 6 26.82 10.46 59.06
N TYR A 7 26.54 10.60 57.76
CA TYR A 7 27.21 11.46 56.74
C TYR A 7 26.71 11.02 55.34
N LYS A 8 26.03 11.85 54.52
CA LYS A 8 26.49 12.96 53.63
C LYS A 8 27.57 12.57 52.61
N THR A 9 27.39 13.09 51.40
CA THR A 9 28.19 12.97 50.15
C THR A 9 27.88 11.72 49.31
N GLY A 10 27.67 11.79 48.00
CA GLY A 10 27.74 12.92 47.09
C GLY A 10 27.21 12.54 45.71
N LEU A 11 26.80 13.59 45.01
CA LEU A 11 26.60 13.73 43.57
C LEU A 11 27.53 12.81 42.75
N SER A 12 26.98 11.97 41.87
CA SER A 12 27.73 11.45 40.72
C SER A 12 26.81 11.00 39.58
N LEU A 13 26.92 11.75 38.49
CA LEU A 13 26.85 11.32 37.10
C LEU A 13 25.52 10.71 36.59
N LEU A 14 24.65 11.63 36.20
CA LEU A 14 24.21 11.83 34.82
C LEU A 14 24.89 10.89 33.80
N PHE A 15 24.35 9.69 33.59
CA PHE A 15 24.63 8.88 32.41
C PHE A 15 23.51 9.10 31.39
N LEU A 16 23.80 10.04 30.48
CA LEU A 16 23.18 10.15 29.17
C LEU A 16 23.25 8.80 28.46
N LEU A 17 22.12 8.11 28.37
CA LEU A 17 21.87 7.18 27.28
C LEU A 17 20.63 7.66 26.53
N LEU A 18 20.83 8.72 25.74
CA LEU A 18 20.14 8.88 24.47
C LEU A 18 20.47 7.63 23.64
N GLN A 19 19.69 6.56 23.81
CA GLN A 19 19.60 5.57 22.76
C GLN A 19 18.78 6.18 21.64
N GLY A 20 19.50 6.49 20.57
CA GLY A 20 19.05 7.24 19.43
C GLY A 20 17.68 6.78 18.95
N ILE A 21 16.74 7.72 19.02
CA ILE A 21 15.69 7.84 18.03
C ILE A 21 16.43 7.88 16.69
N GLN A 22 16.54 6.76 15.98
CA GLN A 22 16.69 6.83 14.55
C GLN A 22 15.30 7.21 14.04
N PRO A 23 15.05 8.47 13.64
CA PRO A 23 13.99 8.67 12.67
C PRO A 23 14.42 7.80 11.49
N GLY A 24 13.70 6.70 11.26
CA GLY A 24 13.83 5.92 10.05
C GLY A 24 13.66 6.90 8.91
N VAL A 25 14.81 7.32 8.37
CA VAL A 25 14.93 8.19 7.23
C VAL A 25 14.06 7.54 6.18
N TYR A 26 13.00 8.25 5.79
CA TYR A 26 12.27 7.92 4.59
C TYR A 26 13.32 7.80 3.49
N ALA A 27 13.63 6.59 3.05
CA ALA A 27 14.33 6.36 1.81
C ALA A 27 13.36 6.70 0.66
N GLN A 28 12.93 7.96 0.62
CA GLN A 28 12.69 8.62 -0.65
C GLN A 28 14.09 8.82 -1.21
N GLY A 29 14.37 8.20 -2.36
CA GLY A 29 15.65 8.37 -3.04
C GLY A 29 16.04 9.84 -3.10
N LEU A 30 17.35 10.10 -3.00
CA LEU A 30 17.92 11.44 -3.11
C LEU A 30 17.30 12.19 -4.29
N PRO A 31 16.99 13.49 -4.15
CA PRO A 31 16.53 14.31 -5.27
C PRO A 31 17.54 14.19 -6.42
N GLY A 32 17.09 13.67 -7.57
CA GLY A 32 17.92 13.55 -8.77
C GLY A 32 18.48 12.15 -9.06
N THR A 33 18.29 11.14 -8.21
CA THR A 33 18.53 9.75 -8.62
C THR A 33 17.33 9.25 -9.42
N PRO A 34 17.45 8.99 -10.74
CA PRO A 34 16.37 8.36 -11.47
C PRO A 34 16.11 6.98 -10.85
N PRO A 35 14.84 6.60 -10.61
CA PRO A 35 14.54 5.26 -10.16
C PRO A 35 15.14 4.25 -11.16
N PRO A 36 15.61 3.07 -10.69
CA PRO A 36 16.08 2.03 -11.60
C PRO A 36 15.05 1.84 -12.71
N ARG A 37 15.48 1.97 -13.96
CA ARG A 37 14.62 1.78 -15.13
C ARG A 37 14.25 0.31 -15.19
N HIS A 38 13.17 -0.06 -14.54
CA HIS A 38 12.55 -1.36 -14.77
C HIS A 38 11.96 -1.32 -16.17
N ASN A 39 12.47 -2.18 -17.06
CA ASN A 39 11.99 -2.36 -18.42
C ASN A 39 10.56 -2.91 -18.38
N LEU A 40 9.60 -2.02 -18.17
CA LEU A 40 8.18 -2.31 -18.36
C LEU A 40 7.94 -2.48 -19.86
N PRO A 41 7.28 -3.57 -20.31
CA PRO A 41 7.03 -3.78 -21.73
C PRO A 41 6.27 -2.59 -22.35
N PRO A 42 6.53 -2.25 -23.63
CA PRO A 42 5.94 -1.09 -24.31
C PRO A 42 4.41 -1.13 -24.35
N SER A 43 3.82 -2.33 -24.45
CA SER A 43 2.38 -2.55 -24.40
C SER A 43 1.95 -2.93 -22.99
N TYR A 44 1.21 -2.03 -22.36
CA TYR A 44 0.61 -2.22 -21.05
C TYR A 44 -0.69 -3.01 -21.18
N ASN A 45 -0.64 -4.31 -20.87
CA ASN A 45 -1.86 -5.04 -20.54
C ASN A 45 -1.89 -5.27 -19.02
N PRO A 46 -2.78 -4.58 -18.27
CA PRO A 46 -2.90 -4.77 -16.84
C PRO A 46 -3.22 -6.20 -16.46
N ASP A 47 -3.79 -7.00 -17.36
CA ASP A 47 -4.25 -8.36 -17.10
C ASP A 47 -3.15 -9.41 -17.26
N THR A 48 -2.00 -9.07 -17.89
CA THR A 48 -0.91 -10.03 -18.16
C THR A 48 0.35 -9.80 -17.31
N LEU A 49 0.45 -8.67 -16.60
CA LEU A 49 1.60 -8.34 -15.75
C LEU A 49 1.43 -8.90 -14.34
N THR A 50 1.59 -10.22 -14.19
CA THR A 50 1.45 -10.95 -12.92
C THR A 50 2.64 -10.80 -11.99
N ASN A 51 3.80 -10.32 -12.47
CA ASN A 51 5.01 -10.17 -11.64
C ASN A 51 4.97 -8.98 -10.66
N TYR A 52 3.91 -8.18 -10.69
CA TYR A 52 3.80 -6.93 -9.94
C TYR A 52 2.52 -6.88 -9.11
N ASP A 53 2.60 -6.20 -7.97
CA ASP A 53 1.42 -5.83 -7.20
C ASP A 53 0.67 -4.73 -7.96
N GLN A 54 -0.63 -4.92 -8.17
CA GLN A 54 -1.47 -3.99 -8.92
C GLN A 54 -2.63 -3.48 -8.07
N PHE A 55 -2.82 -2.16 -8.10
CA PHE A 55 -3.95 -1.48 -7.46
C PHE A 55 -4.78 -0.79 -8.52
N ILE A 56 -6.07 -1.10 -8.58
CA ILE A 56 -7.01 -0.43 -9.49
C ILE A 56 -8.11 0.20 -8.63
N ALA A 57 -8.38 1.49 -8.88
CA ALA A 57 -9.47 2.20 -8.25
C ALA A 57 -10.40 2.82 -9.30
N SER A 58 -11.70 2.80 -9.02
CA SER A 58 -12.76 3.47 -9.79
C SER A 58 -13.60 4.33 -8.84
N VAL A 59 -13.01 5.45 -8.38
CA VAL A 59 -13.61 6.30 -7.33
C VAL A 59 -14.85 7.00 -7.88
N PRO A 60 -16.04 6.83 -7.27
CA PRO A 60 -17.23 7.54 -7.73
C PRO A 60 -17.05 9.06 -7.66
N ARG A 61 -17.57 9.80 -8.65
CA ARG A 61 -17.57 11.27 -8.63
C ARG A 61 -18.31 11.87 -7.44
N THR A 62 -19.28 11.16 -6.89
CA THR A 62 -19.98 11.51 -5.66
C THR A 62 -19.08 11.45 -4.43
N GLU A 63 -18.06 10.59 -4.43
CA GLU A 63 -17.07 10.47 -3.35
C GLU A 63 -15.88 11.42 -3.53
N ALA A 64 -15.57 11.80 -4.77
CA ALA A 64 -14.48 12.72 -5.08
C ALA A 64 -14.84 13.69 -6.21
N GLN A 65 -15.00 14.97 -5.86
CA GLN A 65 -15.37 16.01 -6.84
C GLN A 65 -14.23 16.38 -7.81
N THR A 66 -12.98 16.07 -7.49
CA THR A 66 -11.81 16.37 -8.33
C THR A 66 -10.86 15.18 -8.39
N ALA A 67 -9.99 15.15 -9.41
CA ALA A 67 -8.96 14.11 -9.54
C ALA A 67 -8.00 14.10 -8.34
N SER A 68 -7.66 15.26 -7.80
CA SER A 68 -6.79 15.38 -6.62
C SER A 68 -7.45 14.80 -5.36
N VAL A 69 -8.75 15.05 -5.15
CA VAL A 69 -9.51 14.45 -4.05
C VAL A 69 -9.59 12.94 -4.22
N ALA A 70 -9.76 12.45 -5.46
CA ALA A 70 -9.75 11.01 -5.73
C ALA A 70 -8.39 10.38 -5.39
N LEU A 71 -7.28 11.00 -5.80
CA LEU A 71 -5.94 10.53 -5.50
C LEU A 71 -5.65 10.51 -3.99
N ALA A 72 -6.06 11.56 -3.28
CA ALA A 72 -5.93 11.63 -1.83
C ALA A 72 -6.73 10.50 -1.16
N SER A 73 -7.99 10.32 -1.57
CA SER A 73 -8.88 9.27 -1.05
C SER A 73 -8.31 7.87 -1.27
N ILE A 74 -7.77 7.58 -2.47
CA ILE A 74 -7.06 6.33 -2.79
C ILE A 74 -5.88 6.15 -1.83
N THR A 75 -5.05 7.17 -1.67
CA THR A 75 -3.82 7.10 -0.87
C THR A 75 -4.14 6.83 0.61
N ILE A 76 -5.14 7.53 1.16
CA ILE A 76 -5.62 7.36 2.54
C ILE A 76 -6.20 5.96 2.73
N ALA A 77 -7.07 5.50 1.83
CA ALA A 77 -7.67 4.18 1.89
C ALA A 77 -6.61 3.07 1.87
N LEU A 78 -5.65 3.15 0.94
CA LEU A 78 -4.54 2.18 0.87
C LEU A 78 -3.66 2.22 2.11
N HIS A 79 -3.42 3.40 2.69
CA HIS A 79 -2.62 3.49 3.91
C HIS A 79 -3.31 2.86 5.11
N ARG A 80 -4.59 3.19 5.35
CA ARG A 80 -5.38 2.66 6.47
C ARG A 80 -5.60 1.15 6.35
N ALA A 81 -5.93 0.67 5.16
CA ALA A 81 -6.13 -0.76 4.91
C ALA A 81 -4.84 -1.55 5.15
N LYS A 82 -3.69 -1.00 4.76
CA LYS A 82 -2.39 -1.60 5.03
C LYS A 82 -2.10 -1.68 6.52
N GLN A 83 -2.27 -0.58 7.25
CA GLN A 83 -2.06 -0.56 8.70
C GLN A 83 -2.96 -1.59 9.41
N SER A 84 -4.20 -1.72 8.96
CA SER A 84 -5.14 -2.72 9.50
C SER A 84 -4.65 -4.14 9.23
N ALA A 85 -4.20 -4.45 8.01
CA ALA A 85 -3.65 -5.77 7.68
C ALA A 85 -2.35 -6.08 8.44
N GLU A 86 -1.47 -5.08 8.62
CA GLU A 86 -0.25 -5.20 9.42
C GLU A 86 -0.57 -5.52 10.88
N GLN A 87 -1.58 -4.84 11.44
CA GLN A 87 -2.04 -5.09 12.80
C GLN A 87 -2.61 -6.51 12.94
N THR A 88 -3.46 -6.93 11.99
CA THR A 88 -4.12 -8.24 12.03
C THR A 88 -3.13 -9.40 11.85
N LEU A 89 -2.24 -9.33 10.85
CA LEU A 89 -1.44 -10.48 10.43
C LEU A 89 0.01 -10.44 10.90
N CYS A 90 0.55 -9.24 11.11
CA CYS A 90 1.99 -9.05 11.34
C CYS A 90 2.29 -8.49 12.74
N GLY A 91 1.27 -8.39 13.62
CA GLY A 91 1.41 -7.84 14.97
C GLY A 91 1.81 -6.36 14.96
N GLY A 92 1.42 -5.63 13.92
CA GLY A 92 1.82 -4.23 13.69
C GLY A 92 3.21 -4.05 13.06
N ARG A 93 3.93 -5.14 12.75
CA ARG A 93 5.21 -5.05 12.02
C ARG A 93 4.99 -4.49 10.61
N TRP A 94 5.92 -3.64 10.20
CA TRP A 94 5.84 -2.95 8.92
C TRP A 94 6.07 -3.89 7.73
N ALA A 95 5.06 -4.06 6.88
CA ALA A 95 5.15 -4.72 5.59
C ALA A 95 5.56 -3.71 4.49
N PRO A 96 6.66 -3.92 3.75
CA PRO A 96 7.00 -3.07 2.61
C PRO A 96 5.93 -3.11 1.51
N ARG A 97 5.64 -1.97 0.87
CA ARG A 97 4.72 -1.90 -0.29
C ARG A 97 5.42 -2.14 -1.64
N GLY A 98 6.74 -2.20 -1.61
CA GLY A 98 7.61 -2.09 -2.78
C GLY A 98 7.51 -0.78 -3.55
N ASP A 99 8.45 -0.61 -4.47
CA ASP A 99 8.63 0.62 -5.23
C ASP A 99 7.50 0.82 -6.23
N LEU A 100 7.09 2.08 -6.41
CA LEU A 100 6.09 2.45 -7.41
C LEU A 100 6.76 2.44 -8.80
N LEU A 101 6.33 1.52 -9.64
CA LEU A 101 6.89 1.35 -10.99
C LEU A 101 6.11 2.13 -12.03
N ARG A 102 4.78 2.16 -11.89
CA ARG A 102 3.88 2.85 -12.82
C ARG A 102 2.68 3.39 -12.09
N ARG A 103 2.21 4.56 -12.52
CA ARG A 103 0.98 5.19 -12.07
C ARG A 103 0.25 5.81 -13.25
N GLN A 104 -1.05 5.60 -13.32
CA GLN A 104 -1.94 6.19 -14.32
C GLN A 104 -3.18 6.75 -13.64
N GLY A 105 -3.59 7.95 -14.07
CA GLY A 105 -4.72 8.67 -13.48
C GLY A 105 -4.43 9.30 -12.11
N PRO A 106 -5.46 9.84 -11.43
CA PRO A 106 -6.87 9.61 -11.74
C PRO A 106 -7.36 10.34 -13.00
N THR A 107 -7.97 9.61 -13.94
CA THR A 107 -8.62 10.18 -15.14
C THR A 107 -10.11 9.91 -15.10
N LEU A 108 -10.91 10.84 -15.62
CA LEU A 108 -12.36 10.66 -15.65
C LEU A 108 -12.72 9.60 -16.69
N ALA A 109 -13.47 8.58 -16.28
CA ALA A 109 -14.05 7.60 -17.18
C ALA A 109 -15.58 7.71 -17.16
N SER A 110 -16.15 7.92 -18.34
CA SER A 110 -17.59 8.05 -18.54
C SER A 110 -18.32 6.69 -18.50
N ASN A 111 -17.58 5.59 -18.68
CA ASN A 111 -18.11 4.21 -18.68
C ASN A 111 -17.46 3.38 -17.54
N PRO A 112 -18.04 3.36 -16.33
CA PRO A 112 -17.51 2.59 -15.20
C PRO A 112 -17.73 1.07 -15.39
N PRO A 113 -16.95 0.20 -14.71
CA PRO A 113 -17.17 -1.25 -14.72
C PRO A 113 -18.59 -1.64 -14.25
N ALA A 114 -19.10 -2.79 -14.71
CA ALA A 114 -20.47 -3.25 -14.46
C ALA A 114 -20.89 -3.29 -12.98
N ALA A 115 -19.94 -3.42 -12.05
CA ALA A 115 -20.17 -3.43 -10.61
C ALA A 115 -20.46 -2.05 -9.99
N THR A 116 -20.19 -0.95 -10.71
CA THR A 116 -20.35 0.44 -10.23
C THR A 116 -21.26 1.26 -11.15
N LYS A 117 -22.25 0.59 -11.74
CA LYS A 117 -23.09 0.95 -12.92
C LYS A 117 -23.82 2.31 -12.95
N THR A 118 -23.54 3.27 -12.07
CA THR A 118 -24.43 4.42 -11.86
C THR A 118 -23.80 5.81 -11.88
N ALA A 119 -22.48 5.97 -12.00
CA ALA A 119 -21.89 7.32 -12.10
C ALA A 119 -20.52 7.37 -12.78
N ALA A 120 -20.19 8.51 -13.38
CA ALA A 120 -18.83 8.84 -13.80
C ALA A 120 -17.85 8.60 -12.64
N SER A 121 -16.68 8.04 -12.93
CA SER A 121 -15.70 7.65 -11.92
C SER A 121 -14.29 8.09 -12.31
N TRP A 122 -13.46 8.34 -11.30
CA TRP A 122 -12.04 8.56 -11.47
C TRP A 122 -11.32 7.22 -11.49
N ARG A 123 -10.72 6.87 -12.64
CA ARG A 123 -9.95 5.65 -12.80
C ARG A 123 -8.49 5.89 -12.47
N TYR A 124 -7.96 5.03 -11.61
CA TYR A 124 -6.56 5.03 -11.21
C TYR A 124 -6.00 3.62 -11.29
N ASN A 125 -4.76 3.50 -11.74
CA ASN A 125 -4.03 2.24 -11.76
C ASN A 125 -2.58 2.46 -11.33
N ALA A 126 -2.07 1.60 -10.44
CA ALA A 126 -0.68 1.61 -10.04
C ALA A 126 -0.10 0.20 -10.01
N LEU A 127 1.15 0.09 -10.46
CA LEU A 127 1.97 -1.11 -10.33
C LEU A 127 3.11 -0.86 -9.35
N ARG A 128 3.35 -1.83 -8.49
CA ARG A 128 4.47 -1.83 -7.54
C ARG A 128 5.31 -3.09 -7.66
N GLN A 129 6.59 -2.95 -7.38
CA GLN A 129 7.47 -4.10 -7.26
C GLN A 129 7.03 -4.97 -6.09
N ALA A 130 7.03 -6.29 -6.27
CA ALA A 130 6.79 -7.22 -5.17
C ALA A 130 8.02 -7.23 -4.25
N SER A 131 7.93 -6.57 -3.10
CA SER A 131 8.97 -6.64 -2.05
C SER A 131 8.63 -7.70 -1.02
N PRO A 132 9.62 -8.42 -0.47
CA PRO A 132 9.39 -9.36 0.64
C PRO A 132 8.62 -8.70 1.78
N LEU A 133 7.66 -9.42 2.36
CA LEU A 133 6.97 -8.98 3.57
C LEU A 133 7.92 -9.17 4.77
N ALA A 134 7.87 -8.27 5.74
CA ALA A 134 8.64 -8.40 6.99
C ALA A 134 8.03 -9.42 7.98
N CYS A 135 6.90 -10.02 7.63
CA CYS A 135 6.24 -11.08 8.39
C CYS A 135 6.38 -12.41 7.66
N ASP A 136 7.39 -13.19 8.04
CA ASP A 136 7.85 -14.38 7.31
C ASP A 136 6.84 -15.53 7.22
N GLN A 137 5.85 -15.57 8.13
CA GLN A 137 4.81 -16.59 8.14
C GLN A 137 3.60 -16.25 7.26
N ILE A 138 3.50 -15.01 6.77
CA ILE A 138 2.34 -14.51 6.04
C ILE A 138 2.66 -14.47 4.56
N SER A 139 1.85 -15.16 3.76
CA SER A 139 2.03 -15.11 2.32
C SER A 139 1.61 -13.75 1.77
N ARG A 140 2.18 -13.35 0.62
CA ARG A 140 1.76 -12.11 -0.07
C ARG A 140 0.27 -12.13 -0.42
N ALA A 141 -0.23 -13.26 -0.89
CA ALA A 141 -1.65 -13.43 -1.22
C ALA A 141 -2.54 -13.21 0.02
N GLU A 142 -2.16 -13.79 1.16
CA GLU A 142 -2.87 -13.63 2.43
C GLU A 142 -2.85 -12.18 2.92
N PHE A 143 -1.70 -11.52 2.90
CA PHE A 143 -1.58 -10.11 3.29
C PHE A 143 -2.49 -9.20 2.46
N PHE A 144 -2.47 -9.37 1.13
CA PHE A 144 -3.28 -8.55 0.24
C PHE A 144 -4.77 -8.91 0.27
N MET A 145 -5.11 -10.17 0.56
CA MET A 145 -6.50 -10.57 0.82
C MET A 145 -7.03 -9.85 2.06
N GLU A 146 -6.28 -9.85 3.16
CA GLU A 146 -6.65 -9.15 4.39
C GLU A 146 -6.72 -7.64 4.18
N MET A 147 -5.71 -7.05 3.54
CA MET A 147 -5.73 -5.63 3.17
C MET A 147 -7.00 -5.28 2.37
N SER A 148 -7.43 -6.14 1.45
CA SER A 148 -8.63 -5.90 0.65
C SER A 148 -9.93 -5.86 1.45
N ARG A 149 -10.00 -6.49 2.65
CA ARG A 149 -11.17 -6.43 3.54
C ARG A 149 -11.43 -5.03 4.06
N HIS A 150 -10.36 -4.26 4.24
CA HIS A 150 -10.36 -2.91 4.80
C HIS A 150 -10.45 -1.82 3.72
N LEU A 151 -10.52 -2.21 2.45
CA LEU A 151 -10.65 -1.27 1.34
C LEU A 151 -12.10 -0.98 0.97
N PRO A 152 -12.39 0.24 0.49
CA PRO A 152 -13.66 0.54 -0.15
C PRO A 152 -13.91 -0.35 -1.38
N ALA A 153 -15.19 -0.59 -1.69
CA ALA A 153 -15.61 -1.43 -2.82
C ALA A 153 -15.11 -0.95 -4.19
N TRP A 154 -14.73 0.32 -4.30
CA TRP A 154 -14.18 0.92 -5.52
C TRP A 154 -12.66 0.70 -5.69
N ILE A 155 -11.96 0.05 -4.75
CA ILE A 155 -10.57 -0.41 -4.90
C ILE A 155 -10.53 -1.93 -5.03
N GLN A 156 -9.71 -2.41 -5.95
CA GLN A 156 -9.26 -3.81 -5.98
C GLN A 156 -7.74 -3.89 -5.99
N ILE A 157 -7.20 -4.99 -5.47
CA ILE A 157 -5.77 -5.27 -5.46
C ILE A 157 -5.50 -6.65 -6.05
N ARG A 158 -4.53 -6.77 -6.94
CA ARG A 158 -3.97 -8.06 -7.35
C ARG A 158 -2.54 -8.15 -6.82
N PRO A 159 -2.23 -9.07 -5.90
CA PRO A 159 -0.85 -9.31 -5.53
C PRO A 159 -0.07 -9.98 -6.67
N ALA A 160 1.25 -9.79 -6.69
CA ALA A 160 2.13 -10.46 -7.62
C ALA A 160 2.02 -11.99 -7.49
N GLY A 161 2.09 -12.68 -8.62
CA GLY A 161 1.94 -14.13 -8.76
C GLY A 161 0.50 -14.62 -8.79
N GLN A 162 -0.50 -13.75 -8.65
CA GLN A 162 -1.92 -14.14 -8.69
C GLN A 162 -2.59 -13.73 -10.00
N LEU A 163 -3.53 -14.56 -10.47
CA LEU A 163 -4.38 -14.28 -11.64
C LEU A 163 -5.69 -13.59 -11.24
N SER A 164 -6.16 -13.80 -10.00
CA SER A 164 -7.32 -13.13 -9.44
C SER A 164 -6.91 -11.86 -8.69
N ALA A 165 -7.80 -10.87 -8.72
CA ALA A 165 -7.71 -9.73 -7.81
C ALA A 165 -8.60 -9.97 -6.58
N TYR A 166 -8.39 -9.16 -5.55
CA TYR A 166 -9.19 -9.13 -4.34
C TYR A 166 -9.92 -7.80 -4.21
N ARG A 167 -11.17 -7.87 -3.76
CA ARG A 167 -12.00 -6.71 -3.44
C ARG A 167 -12.85 -7.08 -2.23
N GLN A 168 -12.79 -6.27 -1.17
CA GLN A 168 -13.54 -6.52 0.07
C GLN A 168 -13.36 -7.97 0.59
N GLY A 169 -12.14 -8.50 0.46
CA GLY A 169 -11.80 -9.84 0.92
C GLY A 169 -12.39 -10.99 0.11
N LYS A 170 -12.83 -10.73 -1.12
CA LYS A 170 -13.34 -11.73 -2.05
C LYS A 170 -12.45 -11.79 -3.29
N ASN A 171 -12.23 -12.99 -3.80
CA ASN A 171 -11.65 -13.21 -5.12
C ASN A 171 -12.58 -12.66 -6.20
N ILE A 172 -12.03 -11.83 -7.07
CA ILE A 172 -12.67 -11.39 -8.30
C ILE A 172 -11.82 -11.86 -9.49
N LEU A 173 -12.46 -12.55 -10.42
CA LEU A 173 -11.84 -12.85 -11.70
C LEU A 173 -11.67 -11.52 -12.45
N LEU A 174 -10.47 -11.28 -12.94
CA LEU A 174 -10.25 -10.16 -13.84
C LEU A 174 -11.03 -10.44 -15.12
N ASN A 175 -11.82 -9.47 -15.55
CA ASN A 175 -12.72 -9.63 -16.69
C ASN A 175 -11.88 -9.99 -17.92
N PRO A 176 -12.09 -11.15 -18.57
CA PRO A 176 -11.39 -11.51 -19.81
C PRO A 176 -11.98 -10.69 -20.97
N GLN A 177 -11.71 -9.39 -21.00
CA GLN A 177 -12.10 -8.52 -22.12
C GLN A 177 -10.86 -7.95 -22.81
N THR A 178 -9.95 -8.83 -23.24
CA THR A 178 -8.82 -8.48 -24.14
C THR A 178 -8.21 -9.73 -24.78
N VAL A 179 -9.03 -10.63 -25.32
CA VAL A 179 -8.62 -11.55 -26.40
C VAL A 179 -9.69 -11.50 -27.49
N ALA A 180 -9.90 -10.31 -28.06
CA ALA A 180 -10.37 -10.21 -29.43
C ALA A 180 -9.12 -10.00 -30.29
N VAL A 181 -8.43 -11.11 -30.58
CA VAL A 181 -7.50 -11.15 -31.70
C VAL A 181 -8.38 -11.07 -32.95
N ARG A 182 -8.26 -9.98 -33.70
CA ARG A 182 -8.59 -9.97 -35.12
C ARG A 182 -7.40 -10.53 -35.88
#